data_AF-A0A7W0RTA2-F1
#
_entry.id   AF-A0A7W0RTA2-F1
#
_cell.length_a   1.000
_cell.length_b   1.000
_cell.length_c   1.000
_cell.angle_alpha   90.00
_cell.angle_beta   90.00
_cell.angle_gamma   90.00
#
_symmetry.space_group_name_H-M   'P 1'
#
loop_
_entity.id
_entity.type
_entity.pdbx_description
1 polymer ?
#
loop_
_entity_poly.entity_id
_entity_poly.type
_entity_poly.pdbx_seq_one_letter_code
_entity_poly.pdbx_strand_id
1 'polypeptide(L)'
;MKKKTQRAPGLVGTWHISEMETWDEDYFNMEVQAYITIEPTGTGSFQFGLVSGGLDGEFDADGKMFEFTWEGNDECDPASGSGWVRLEEKDQV
;
A
#
# COMPACT_ATOMS: atom_id res chain seq x y z
N MET A 1 -4.59 30.43 -5.39
CA MET A 1 -4.43 29.54 -4.22
C MET A 1 -5.03 28.19 -4.60
N LYS A 2 -4.20 27.14 -4.70
CA LYS A 2 -4.63 25.81 -5.14
C LYS A 2 -5.54 25.20 -4.06
N LYS A 3 -6.73 24.74 -4.44
CA LYS A 3 -7.66 24.06 -3.52
C LYS A 3 -6.99 22.77 -3.03
N LYS A 4 -6.84 22.63 -1.71
CA LYS A 4 -6.39 21.39 -1.08
C LYS A 4 -7.53 20.37 -1.20
N THR A 5 -7.37 19.36 -2.03
CA THR A 5 -8.27 18.21 -2.06
C THR A 5 -8.01 17.38 -0.80
N GLN A 6 -8.82 17.59 0.24
CA GLN A 6 -9.04 16.62 1.33
C GLN A 6 -10.15 15.68 0.86
N ARG A 7 -10.17 14.37 1.04
CA ARG A 7 -9.30 13.33 1.64
C ARG A 7 -9.80 12.01 1.02
N ALA A 8 -8.98 10.98 0.93
CA ALA A 8 -9.44 9.60 0.81
C ALA A 8 -9.53 8.98 2.22
N PRO A 9 -10.54 9.33 3.05
CA PRO A 9 -10.58 8.90 4.45
C PRO A 9 -10.64 7.38 4.60
N GLY A 10 -11.07 6.67 3.55
CA GLY A 10 -11.21 5.22 3.59
C GLY A 10 -9.90 4.45 3.40
N LEU A 11 -8.91 5.00 2.68
CA LEU A 11 -7.65 4.29 2.37
C LEU A 11 -6.48 4.68 3.27
N VAL A 12 -6.53 5.86 3.89
CA VAL A 12 -5.47 6.31 4.81
C VAL A 12 -5.45 5.44 6.06
N GLY A 13 -4.29 4.88 6.39
CA GLY A 13 -4.11 4.02 7.55
C GLY A 13 -3.06 2.94 7.32
N THR A 14 -2.98 2.01 8.27
CA THR A 14 -2.17 0.80 8.16
C THR A 14 -3.09 -0.38 7.87
N TRP A 15 -2.81 -1.07 6.77
CA TRP A 15 -3.50 -2.25 6.29
C TRP A 15 -2.59 -3.45 6.46
N HIS A 16 -3.15 -4.59 6.86
CA HIS A 16 -2.41 -5.84 6.93
C HIS A 16 -2.70 -6.71 5.72
N ILE A 17 -1.65 -7.30 5.16
CA ILE A 17 -1.77 -8.25 4.05
C ILE A 17 -2.21 -9.59 4.66
N SER A 18 -3.38 -10.08 4.25
CA SER A 18 -3.93 -11.36 4.73
C SER A 18 -3.73 -12.51 3.76
N GLU A 19 -3.48 -12.23 2.48
CA GLU A 19 -3.32 -13.23 1.42
C GLU A 19 -2.47 -12.65 0.28
N MET A 20 -1.70 -13.51 -0.40
CA MET A 20 -0.95 -13.21 -1.62
C MET A 20 -1.01 -14.40 -2.58
N GLU A 21 -0.95 -14.14 -3.88
CA GLU A 21 -0.98 -15.21 -4.91
C GLU A 21 0.28 -16.09 -4.87
N THR A 22 1.45 -15.47 -4.62
CA THR A 22 2.76 -16.13 -4.76
C THR A 22 3.30 -16.69 -3.44
N TRP A 23 3.04 -16.02 -2.32
CA TRP A 23 3.67 -16.31 -1.03
C TRP A 23 2.63 -16.66 0.02
N ASP A 24 2.95 -17.64 0.87
CA ASP A 24 2.11 -18.02 2.00
C ASP A 24 2.28 -17.08 3.20
N GLU A 25 1.40 -17.25 4.20
CA GLU A 25 1.35 -16.42 5.41
C GLU A 25 2.64 -16.47 6.22
N ASP A 26 3.30 -17.62 6.27
CA ASP A 26 4.57 -17.79 6.96
C ASP A 26 5.68 -16.97 6.29
N TYR A 27 5.71 -16.92 4.96
CA TYR A 27 6.69 -16.13 4.22
C TYR A 27 6.39 -14.63 4.31
N PHE A 28 5.17 -14.19 3.95
CA PHE A 28 4.92 -12.74 3.89
C PHE A 28 4.97 -12.07 5.26
N ASN A 29 4.76 -12.81 6.36
CA ASN A 29 4.92 -12.30 7.73
C ASN A 29 6.29 -12.62 8.38
N MET A 30 7.28 -13.13 7.63
CA MET A 30 8.49 -13.71 8.24
C MET A 30 9.34 -12.73 9.07
N GLU A 31 9.44 -11.46 8.66
CA GLU A 31 10.23 -10.43 9.35
C GLU A 31 9.36 -9.56 10.27
N VAL A 32 8.21 -9.12 9.74
CA VAL A 32 7.20 -8.33 10.42
C VAL A 32 5.82 -8.77 9.94
N GLN A 33 4.76 -8.47 10.71
CA GLN A 33 3.40 -8.59 10.20
C GLN A 33 3.28 -7.76 8.92
N ALA A 34 2.98 -8.41 7.81
CA ALA A 34 2.93 -7.79 6.49
C ALA A 34 1.94 -6.63 6.49
N TYR A 35 2.34 -5.50 5.91
CA TYR A 35 1.56 -4.28 5.96
C TYR A 35 1.74 -3.37 4.75
N ILE A 36 0.76 -2.49 4.57
CA ILE A 36 0.81 -1.31 3.72
C ILE A 36 0.32 -0.11 4.53
N THR A 37 1.14 0.93 4.64
CA THR A 37 0.76 2.21 5.27
C THR A 37 0.57 3.26 4.19
N ILE A 38 -0.59 3.91 4.19
CA ILE A 38 -0.93 5.00 3.26
C ILE A 38 -1.17 6.27 4.07
N GLU A 39 -0.40 7.31 3.77
CA GLU A 39 -0.47 8.62 4.43
C GLU A 39 -1.38 9.60 3.66
N PRO A 40 -1.98 10.60 4.33
CA PRO A 40 -2.82 11.61 3.67
C PRO A 40 -2.10 12.43 2.59
N THR A 41 -0.78 12.39 2.57
CA THR A 41 0.11 13.12 1.66
C THR A 41 0.34 12.41 0.33
N GLY A 42 -0.17 11.18 0.15
CA GLY A 42 0.12 10.36 -1.03
C GLY A 42 1.42 9.56 -0.89
N THR A 43 2.04 9.59 0.28
CA THR A 43 3.23 8.82 0.63
C THR A 43 2.86 7.59 1.45
N GLY A 44 3.80 6.67 1.63
CA GLY A 44 3.55 5.47 2.42
C GLY A 44 4.75 4.56 2.51
N SER A 45 4.52 3.37 3.06
CA SER A 45 5.49 2.28 3.02
C SER A 45 4.80 0.94 3.09
N PHE A 46 5.48 -0.11 2.67
CA PHE A 46 5.03 -1.48 2.87
C PHE A 46 6.21 -2.36 3.27
N GLN A 47 5.89 -3.49 3.87
CA GLN A 47 6.81 -4.60 4.04
C GLN A 47 6.05 -5.91 4.01
N PHE A 48 6.60 -6.90 3.31
CA PHE A 48 6.20 -8.29 3.37
C PHE A 48 7.42 -9.15 3.04
N GLY A 49 7.58 -10.29 3.72
CA GLY A 49 8.76 -11.13 3.52
C GLY A 49 10.04 -10.33 3.77
N LEU A 50 10.92 -10.33 2.76
CA LEU A 50 12.15 -9.53 2.70
C LEU A 50 12.05 -8.36 1.70
N VAL A 51 10.83 -8.06 1.23
CA VAL A 51 10.53 -6.94 0.35
C VAL A 51 10.00 -5.77 1.17
N SER A 52 10.59 -4.60 0.99
CA SER A 52 10.12 -3.36 1.61
C SER A 52 10.33 -2.17 0.69
N GLY A 53 9.51 -1.14 0.86
CA GLY A 53 9.62 0.05 0.02
C GLY A 53 8.81 1.23 0.52
N GLY A 54 9.24 2.41 0.09
CA GLY A 54 8.48 3.65 0.24
C GLY A 54 7.52 3.82 -0.93
N LEU A 55 6.30 4.26 -0.65
CA LEU A 55 5.27 4.55 -1.65
C LEU A 55 5.26 6.05 -1.97
N ASP A 56 5.12 6.37 -3.25
CA ASP A 56 4.79 7.71 -3.74
C ASP A 56 3.68 7.59 -4.79
N GLY A 57 2.56 8.27 -4.56
CA GLY A 57 1.35 8.05 -5.31
C GLY A 57 0.30 9.15 -5.18
N GLU A 58 -0.79 8.97 -5.91
CA GLU A 58 -1.91 9.91 -5.96
C GLU A 58 -3.25 9.17 -5.75
N PHE A 59 -4.19 9.86 -5.11
CA PHE A 59 -5.56 9.39 -5.00
C PHE A 59 -6.37 9.79 -6.23
N ASP A 60 -7.30 8.94 -6.64
CA ASP A 60 -8.30 9.30 -7.64
C ASP A 60 -9.24 10.42 -7.14
N ALA A 61 -10.05 10.97 -8.05
CA ALA A 61 -10.94 12.09 -7.75
C ALA A 61 -11.95 11.78 -6.63
N ASP A 62 -12.34 10.51 -6.49
CA ASP A 62 -13.32 10.05 -5.51
C ASP A 62 -12.67 9.53 -4.21
N GLY A 63 -11.33 9.46 -4.14
CA GLY A 63 -10.57 8.94 -3.01
C GLY A 63 -10.81 7.45 -2.72
N LYS A 64 -11.19 6.68 -3.74
CA LYS A 64 -11.47 5.24 -3.68
C LYS A 64 -10.31 4.39 -4.16
N MET A 65 -9.39 4.98 -4.92
CA MET A 65 -8.21 4.32 -5.45
C MET A 65 -6.96 5.14 -5.13
N PHE A 66 -5.89 4.46 -4.74
CA PHE A 66 -4.56 5.03 -4.53
C PHE A 66 -3.61 4.34 -5.51
N GLU A 67 -3.16 5.05 -6.55
CA GLU A 67 -2.15 4.57 -7.49
C GLU A 67 -0.78 5.04 -7.04
N PHE A 68 0.21 4.14 -7.04
CA PHE A 68 1.54 4.46 -6.51
C PHE A 68 2.66 3.80 -7.32
N THR A 69 3.82 4.44 -7.26
CA THR A 69 5.12 3.83 -7.51
C THR A 69 5.80 3.55 -6.17
N TRP A 70 6.76 2.62 -6.17
CA TRP A 70 7.57 2.36 -4.99
C TRP A 70 9.03 2.13 -5.34
N GLU A 71 9.89 2.51 -4.42
CA GLU A 71 11.33 2.20 -4.43
C GLU A 71 11.73 1.62 -3.08
N GLY A 72 12.62 0.64 -3.11
CA GLY A 72 13.04 -0.06 -1.92
C GLY A 72 13.97 -1.22 -2.24
N ASN A 73 13.69 -2.37 -1.64
CA ASN A 73 14.62 -3.49 -1.62
C ASN A 73 13.89 -4.83 -1.61
N ASP A 74 14.49 -5.81 -2.28
CA ASP A 74 14.14 -7.23 -2.26
C ASP A 74 15.40 -8.02 -1.90
N GLU A 75 15.43 -8.67 -0.73
CA GLU A 75 16.55 -9.55 -0.31
C GLU A 75 17.97 -8.93 -0.33
N CYS A 76 18.06 -7.61 -0.10
CA CYS A 76 19.27 -6.76 -0.13
C CYS A 76 19.62 -6.18 -1.51
N ASP A 77 18.80 -6.43 -2.52
CA ASP A 77 18.93 -5.82 -3.84
C ASP A 77 17.93 -4.68 -4.03
N PRO A 78 18.36 -3.54 -4.62
CA PRO A 78 17.45 -2.45 -4.96
C PRO A 78 16.32 -2.93 -5.88
N ALA A 79 15.09 -2.62 -5.50
CA ALA A 79 13.89 -2.99 -6.23
C ALA A 79 12.94 -1.80 -6.35
N SER A 80 12.13 -1.80 -7.40
CA SER A 80 11.09 -0.80 -7.62
C SER A 80 9.94 -1.37 -8.42
N GLY A 81 8.80 -0.68 -8.36
CA GLY A 81 7.60 -1.09 -9.09
C GLY A 81 6.47 -0.10 -8.96
N SER A 82 5.28 -0.53 -9.35
CA SER A 82 4.06 0.26 -9.24
C SER A 82 2.86 -0.63 -8.94
N GLY A 83 1.79 -0.03 -8.44
CA GLY A 83 0.59 -0.74 -8.04
C GLY A 83 -0.54 0.22 -7.69
N TRP A 84 -1.65 -0.36 -7.22
CA TRP A 84 -2.79 0.41 -6.76
C TRP A 84 -3.50 -0.29 -5.61
N VAL A 85 -4.14 0.49 -4.75
CA VAL A 85 -5.02 0.00 -3.67
C VAL A 85 -6.42 0.56 -3.90
N ARG A 86 -7.45 -0.27 -3.74
CA ARG A 86 -8.85 0.16 -3.70
C ARG A 86 -9.56 -0.49 -2.52
N LEU A 87 -10.60 0.15 -2.01
CA LEU A 87 -11.52 -0.52 -1.11
C LEU A 87 -12.48 -1.40 -1.91
N GLU A 88 -12.61 -2.66 -1.49
CA GLU A 88 -13.72 -3.48 -1.92
C GLU A 88 -15.03 -2.93 -1.31
N GLU A 89 -16.13 -3.00 -2.06
CA GLU A 89 -17.44 -2.68 -1.50
C GLU A 89 -17.75 -3.70 -0.39
N LYS A 90 -18.41 -3.27 0.69
CA LYS A 90 -18.81 -4.21 1.74
C LYS A 90 -19.65 -5.31 1.09
N ASP A 91 -19.24 -6.56 1.29
CA ASP A 91 -20.08 -7.71 0.99
C ASP A 91 -21.45 -7.46 1.60
N GLN A 92 -22.48 -7.40 0.75
CA GLN A 92 -23.87 -7.37 1.17
C GLN A 92 -24.19 -8.76 1.73
N VAL A 93 -23.83 -8.99 2.99
CA VAL A 93 -24.25 -10.17 3.76
C VAL A 93 -25.67 -9.98 4.26
#